data_AF-A0A0F9MK95-F1
#
_entry.id   AF-A0A0F9MK95-F1
#
_cell.length_a   1.000
_cell.length_b   1.000
_cell.length_c   1.000
_cell.angle_alpha   90.00
_cell.angle_beta   90.00
_cell.angle_gamma   90.00
#
_symmetry.space_group_name_H-M   'P 1'
#
loop_
_entity.id
_entity.type
_entity.pdbx_description
1 polymer ?
#
loop_
_entity_poly.entity_id
_entity_poly.type
_entity_poly.pdbx_seq_one_letter_code
_entity_poly.pdbx_strand_id
1 'polypeptide(L)' 'MGRKYNYHTINLQKELAEKIQEAVDSGKHGYISIPDFVRAAVRAKLRELGYLV' A
#
# COMPACT_ATOMS: atom_id res chain seq x y z
N MET A 1 -1.69 -26.95 -0.70
CA MET A 1 -1.11 -26.06 0.35
C MET A 1 -1.62 -24.65 0.08
N GLY A 2 -2.58 -24.13 0.85
CA GLY A 2 -3.09 -22.76 0.63
C GLY A 2 -2.05 -21.72 1.08
N ARG A 3 -1.85 -20.65 0.30
CA ARG A 3 -1.04 -19.51 0.75
C ARG A 3 -1.70 -18.91 1.99
N LYS A 4 -1.01 -18.94 3.12
CA LYS A 4 -1.46 -18.27 4.36
C LYS A 4 -1.21 -16.78 4.20
N TYR A 5 -2.28 -16.00 4.08
CA TYR A 5 -2.23 -14.54 4.09
C TYR A 5 -2.49 -14.06 5.52
N ASN A 6 -1.65 -13.17 6.02
CA ASN A 6 -1.90 -12.45 7.26
C ASN A 6 -2.42 -11.05 6.90
N TYR A 7 -3.66 -10.75 7.30
CA TYR A 7 -4.28 -9.45 7.09
C TYR A 7 -4.09 -8.58 8.33
N HIS A 8 -3.74 -7.31 8.13
CA HIS A 8 -3.71 -6.29 9.18
C HIS A 8 -4.58 -5.12 8.73
N THR A 9 -5.52 -4.73 9.59
CA THR A 9 -6.39 -3.57 9.37
C THR A 9 -5.92 -2.45 10.29
N ILE A 10 -5.84 -1.24 9.75
CA ILE A 10 -5.46 -0.04 10.49
C ILE A 10 -6.53 1.04 10.30
N ASN A 11 -6.72 1.88 11.31
CA ASN A 11 -7.49 3.11 11.17
C ASN A 11 -6.56 4.20 10.66
N LEU A 12 -6.89 4.76 9.49
CA LEU A 12 -6.17 5.87 8.87
C LEU A 12 -6.96 7.17 9.09
N GLN A 13 -6.23 8.27 9.26
CA GLN A 13 -6.85 9.59 9.17
C GLN A 13 -7.48 9.78 7.79
N LYS A 14 -8.64 10.46 7.75
CA LYS A 14 -9.42 10.63 6.52
C LYS A 14 -8.59 11.27 5.40
N GLU A 15 -7.86 12.33 5.72
CA GLU A 15 -7.01 13.05 4.75
C GLU A 15 -5.99 12.13 4.07
N LEU A 16 -5.41 11.20 4.83
CA LEU A 16 -4.43 10.26 4.29
C LEU A 16 -5.09 9.22 3.39
N ALA A 17 -6.28 8.74 3.77
CA ALA A 17 -7.07 7.83 2.94
C ALA A 17 -7.50 8.51 1.62
N GLU A 18 -7.88 9.79 1.67
CA GLU A 18 -8.21 10.60 0.50
C GLU A 18 -7.00 10.75 -0.44
N LYS A 19 -5.81 11.02 0.10
CA LYS A 19 -4.58 11.09 -0.71
C LYS A 19 -4.21 9.77 -1.37
N ILE A 20 -4.44 8.65 -0.69
CA ILE A 20 -4.24 7.31 -1.26
C ILE A 20 -5.21 7.09 -2.42
N GLN A 21 -6.48 7.47 -2.24
CA GLN A 21 -7.50 7.37 -3.28
C GLN A 21 -7.13 8.23 -4.49
N GLU A 22 -6.77 9.50 -4.28
CA GLU A 22 -6.28 10.41 -5.34
C GLU A 22 -5.08 9.81 -6.10
N ALA A 23 -4.14 9.17 -5.40
CA ALA A 23 -2.98 8.55 -6.04
C ALA A 23 -3.37 7.38 -6.95
N VAL A 24 -4.34 6.56 -6.54
CA VAL A 24 -4.87 5.45 -7.33
C VAL A 24 -5.69 5.97 -8.52
N ASP A 25 -6.61 6.92 -8.29
CA ASP A 25 -7.45 7.51 -9.34
C ASP A 25 -6.65 8.29 -10.38
N SER A 26 -5.52 8.88 -9.99
CA SER A 26 -4.67 9.63 -10.93
C SER A 26 -4.12 8.76 -12.06
N GLY A 27 -4.01 7.44 -11.87
CA GLY A 27 -3.41 6.50 -12.82
C GLY A 27 -1.93 6.74 -13.12
N LYS A 28 -1.31 7.80 -12.58
CA LYS A 28 0.04 8.28 -12.94
C LYS A 28 1.16 7.29 -12.59
N HIS A 29 0.90 6.39 -11.65
CA HIS A 29 1.89 5.42 -11.16
C HIS A 29 1.53 3.97 -11.47
N GLY A 30 0.47 3.73 -12.27
CA GLY A 30 0.06 2.39 -12.68
C GLY A 30 -0.61 1.54 -11.59
N TYR A 31 -0.99 2.14 -10.46
CA TYR A 31 -1.69 1.43 -9.39
C TYR A 31 -3.15 1.20 -9.76
N ILE A 32 -3.59 -0.05 -9.62
CA ILE A 32 -4.93 -0.50 -10.03
C ILE A 32 -5.93 -0.43 -8.87
N SER A 33 -5.46 -0.40 -7.63
CA SER A 33 -6.29 -0.40 -6.43
C SER A 33 -5.52 0.10 -5.20
N ILE A 34 -6.24 0.60 -4.20
CA ILE A 34 -5.69 0.98 -2.88
C ILE A 34 -4.76 -0.09 -2.27
N PRO A 35 -5.16 -1.37 -2.13
CA PRO A 35 -4.29 -2.38 -1.55
C PRO A 35 -3.04 -2.69 -2.37
N ASP A 36 -3.04 -2.37 -3.67
CA ASP A 36 -1.84 -2.49 -4.52
C ASP A 36 -0.85 -1.36 -4.22
N PHE A 37 -1.36 -0.12 -4.19
CA PHE A 37 -0.61 1.06 -3.76
C PHE A 37 0.01 0.88 -2.36
N VAL A 38 -0.80 0.48 -1.38
CA VAL A 38 -0.34 0.32 0.01
C VAL A 38 0.73 -0.77 0.10
N ARG A 39 0.57 -1.89 -0.62
CA ARG A 39 1.60 -2.94 -0.65
C ARG A 39 2.91 -2.44 -1.25
N ALA A 40 2.86 -1.69 -2.35
CA ALA A 40 4.05 -1.11 -2.96
C ALA A 40 4.74 -0.12 -2.03
N ALA A 41 3.98 0.78 -1.39
CA ALA A 41 4.50 1.78 -0.45
C ALA A 41 5.15 1.13 0.77
N VAL A 42 4.50 0.14 1.39
CA VAL A 42 5.05 -0.61 2.53
C VAL A 42 6.32 -1.35 2.12
N ARG A 43 6.33 -1.99 0.94
CA ARG A 43 7.49 -2.72 0.45
C ARG A 43 8.68 -1.80 0.16
N ALA A 44 8.43 -0.63 -0.43
CA ALA A 44 9.44 0.40 -0.62
C ALA A 44 10.02 0.85 0.72
N LYS A 45 9.16 1.17 1.69
CA LYS A 45 9.60 1.63 3.01
C LYS A 45 10.43 0.57 3.75
N LEU A 46 10.02 -0.69 3.69
CA LEU A 46 10.77 -1.79 4.31
C LEU A 46 12.13 -2.01 3.65
N ARG A 47 12.26 -1.79 2.33
CA ARG A 47 13.57 -1.81 1.65
C ARG A 47 14.46 -0.65 2.11
N GLU A 48 13.92 0.57 2.18
CA GLU A 48 14.66 1.74 2.67
C GLU A 48 15.19 1.53 4.09
N LEU A 49 14.40 0.86 4.93
CA LEU A 49 14.76 0.54 6.31
C LEU A 49 15.68 -0.71 6.43
N GLY A 50 16.01 -1.39 5.33
CA GLY A 50 16.88 -2.57 5.32
C GLY A 50 16.21 -3.88 5.78
N TYR A 51 14.88 -3.91 5.93
CA TYR A 51 14.14 -5.14 6.28
C TYR A 51 13.85 -6.04 5.08
N LEU A 52 13.99 -5.53 3.86
CA LEU A 52 13.83 -6.28 2.62
C LEU A 52 15.00 -6.00 1.69
N VAL A 53 15.60 -7.06 1.14
CA VAL A 53 16.65 -7.01 0.12
C VAL A 53 16.02 -7.14 -1.27
#